data_AF-A0AAD9JJR1-F1
#
_entry.id   AF-A0AAD9JJR1-F1
#
_cell.length_a   1.000
_cell.length_b   1.000
_cell.length_c   1.000
_cell.angle_alpha   90.00
_cell.angle_beta   90.00
_cell.angle_gamma   90.00
#
_symmetry.space_group_name_H-M   'P 1'
#
loop_
_entity.id
_entity.type
_entity.pdbx_description
1 polymer ?
#
loop_
_entity_poly.entity_id
_entity_poly.type
_entity_poly.pdbx_seq_one_letter_code
_entity_poly.pdbx_strand_id
1 'polypeptide(L)'
;MSKILGLLFGIKDVKFRCDDDFVDRMSRRYSVGVFLVFSIIVTTGTYVGNRIDCWCPAQFTGTHVAYANSICWIKNTYYVPISYEVDLPKHDDPNKKMINYYQWVPMILLAQALMCYFPSIVWRVLCRRSGLNVAAVMDAAIAGQRTTYADIRDKTIRYMVLQIDRYLITRLGERNGCWARVKYHAAKYCCLIYGKFYGNFLIVSYMMIKLLYLVNAIGQLYLLDLFLGVNFHFFGIEVLHKLLKGEDWSYSERFPRETMCDFQIRHMNQVHRFVLQCVLPINLFNEKIFIFIWFWLFLVSLTTVVSFVTWTIKISLWPAQVHWVKRHLKPFNNDVKFQKEVVKRFTENYLKRDGMFMLRLISCNVGNLAASEVLCGLWDNFGPERRYAGEIATGGGNKRCNEPTLPTRPAPVPTRVNMPMHRMHRVDSV
;
A
#
# COMPACT_ATOMS: atom_id res chain seq x y z
N MET A 1 -11.77 -12.98 -6.27
CA MET A 1 -11.74 -11.83 -5.31
C MET A 1 -12.51 -10.60 -5.79
N SER A 2 -12.23 -9.98 -6.94
CA SER A 2 -13.00 -8.79 -7.41
C SER A 2 -14.49 -9.06 -7.60
N LYS A 3 -14.85 -10.22 -8.16
CA LYS A 3 -16.27 -10.65 -8.32
C LYS A 3 -16.96 -10.93 -6.98
N ILE A 4 -16.24 -11.49 -6.01
CA ILE A 4 -16.77 -11.83 -4.67
C ILE A 4 -16.98 -10.56 -3.83
N LEU A 5 -16.02 -9.63 -3.86
CA LEU A 5 -16.18 -8.31 -3.23
C LEU A 5 -17.29 -7.48 -3.89
N GLY A 6 -17.42 -7.57 -5.22
CA GLY A 6 -18.49 -6.91 -5.98
C GLY A 6 -19.89 -7.48 -5.68
N LEU A 7 -19.98 -8.79 -5.40
CA LEU A 7 -21.22 -9.44 -4.96
C LEU A 7 -21.59 -9.12 -3.51
N LEU A 8 -20.61 -9.07 -2.61
CA LEU A 8 -20.84 -8.80 -1.18
C LEU A 8 -21.14 -7.32 -0.86
N PHE A 9 -20.62 -6.38 -1.66
CA PHE A 9 -20.74 -4.94 -1.37
C PHE A 9 -21.46 -4.12 -2.45
N GLY A 10 -21.95 -4.75 -3.54
CA GLY A 10 -22.68 -4.04 -4.59
C GLY A 10 -21.85 -3.01 -5.39
N ILE A 11 -20.52 -3.01 -5.24
CA ILE A 11 -19.64 -2.06 -5.93
C ILE A 11 -19.29 -2.64 -7.31
N LYS A 12 -20.07 -2.24 -8.32
CA LYS A 12 -19.70 -2.45 -9.73
C LYS A 12 -18.40 -1.70 -10.01
N ASP A 13 -17.32 -2.47 -10.21
CA ASP A 13 -15.98 -2.04 -10.63
C ASP A 13 -15.11 -1.25 -9.64
N VAL A 14 -14.63 -1.92 -8.59
CA VAL A 14 -13.41 -1.48 -7.90
C VAL A 14 -12.21 -1.68 -8.84
N LYS A 15 -11.89 -0.68 -9.66
CA LYS A 15 -10.67 -0.69 -10.50
C LYS A 15 -9.43 -0.63 -9.60
N PHE A 16 -8.76 -1.76 -9.44
CA PHE A 16 -7.52 -1.85 -8.67
C PHE A 16 -6.38 -1.17 -9.45
N ARG A 17 -6.00 0.03 -9.01
CA ARG A 17 -4.82 0.73 -9.53
C ARG A 17 -3.54 -0.06 -9.28
N CYS A 18 -2.62 -0.01 -10.23
CA CYS A 18 -1.28 -0.62 -10.16
C CYS A 18 -0.20 0.46 -10.32
N ASP A 19 -0.34 1.54 -9.54
CA ASP A 19 0.58 2.67 -9.49
C ASP A 19 1.68 2.51 -8.42
N ASP A 20 1.84 1.29 -7.90
CA ASP A 20 2.74 0.91 -6.81
C ASP A 20 3.24 -0.53 -6.95
N ASP A 21 4.10 -0.96 -6.03
CA ASP A 21 4.69 -2.29 -6.06
C ASP A 21 3.72 -3.40 -5.66
N PHE A 22 4.11 -4.64 -5.94
CA PHE A 22 3.40 -5.82 -5.45
C PHE A 22 3.34 -5.86 -3.91
N VAL A 23 4.43 -5.52 -3.23
CA VAL A 23 4.48 -5.53 -1.75
C VAL A 23 3.54 -4.50 -1.15
N ASP A 24 3.45 -3.30 -1.74
CA ASP A 24 2.52 -2.26 -1.29
C ASP A 24 1.06 -2.73 -1.45
N ARG A 25 0.77 -3.38 -2.58
CA ARG A 25 -0.52 -4.05 -2.83
C ARG A 25 -0.84 -5.14 -1.80
N MET A 26 0.17 -5.84 -1.28
CA MET A 26 -0.04 -6.84 -0.24
C MET A 26 -0.61 -6.24 1.04
N SER A 27 -0.11 -5.07 1.44
CA SER A 27 -0.65 -4.34 2.59
C SER A 27 -2.02 -3.74 2.28
N ARG A 28 -2.13 -2.85 1.28
CA ARG A 28 -3.38 -2.08 1.05
C ARG A 28 -4.55 -2.84 0.43
N ARG A 29 -4.33 -4.04 -0.12
CA ARG A 29 -5.37 -4.82 -0.82
C ARG A 29 -5.58 -6.18 -0.15
N TYR A 30 -4.53 -6.98 -0.03
CA TYR A 30 -4.68 -8.33 0.51
C TYR A 30 -4.92 -8.29 2.02
N SER A 31 -4.14 -7.51 2.78
CA SER A 31 -4.35 -7.40 4.23
C SER A 31 -5.70 -6.76 4.57
N VAL A 32 -6.11 -5.72 3.84
CA VAL A 32 -7.46 -5.14 3.94
C VAL A 32 -8.54 -6.20 3.69
N GLY A 33 -8.41 -6.98 2.61
CA GLY A 33 -9.36 -8.06 2.31
C GLY A 33 -9.42 -9.13 3.41
N VAL A 34 -8.26 -9.55 3.93
CA VAL A 34 -8.15 -10.51 5.03
C VAL A 34 -8.87 -9.99 6.28
N PHE A 35 -8.59 -8.75 6.70
CA PHE A 35 -9.22 -8.16 7.88
C PHE A 35 -10.73 -7.96 7.72
N LEU A 36 -11.20 -7.55 6.54
CA LEU A 36 -12.63 -7.42 6.27
C LEU A 36 -13.34 -8.78 6.32
N VAL A 37 -12.75 -9.82 5.74
CA VAL A 37 -13.32 -11.18 5.77
C VAL A 37 -13.40 -11.69 7.21
N PHE A 38 -12.34 -11.57 8.00
CA PHE A 38 -12.38 -12.00 9.40
C PHE A 38 -13.32 -11.14 10.25
N SER A 39 -13.41 -9.83 10.01
CA SER A 39 -14.38 -8.98 10.69
C SER A 39 -15.81 -9.44 10.43
N ILE A 40 -16.15 -9.81 9.18
CA ILE A 40 -17.46 -10.37 8.84
C ILE A 40 -17.67 -11.71 9.57
N ILE A 41 -16.71 -12.63 9.52
CA ILE A 41 -16.82 -13.95 10.17
C ILE A 41 -17.08 -13.79 11.68
N VAL A 42 -16.31 -12.96 12.39
CA VAL A 42 -16.48 -12.74 13.83
C VAL A 42 -17.81 -12.03 14.12
N THR A 43 -18.22 -11.08 13.28
CA THR A 43 -19.52 -10.41 13.40
C THR A 43 -20.66 -11.43 13.27
N THR A 44 -20.63 -12.30 12.25
CA THR A 44 -21.63 -13.36 12.08
C THR A 44 -21.66 -14.31 13.28
N GLY A 45 -20.49 -14.73 13.79
CA GLY A 45 -20.41 -15.56 14.99
C GLY A 45 -21.01 -14.89 16.23
N THR A 46 -20.86 -13.56 16.35
CA THR A 46 -21.40 -12.78 17.47
C THR A 46 -22.93 -12.58 17.39
N TYR A 47 -23.50 -12.42 16.19
CA TYR A 47 -24.93 -12.08 16.05
C TYR A 47 -25.85 -13.28 15.74
N VAL A 48 -25.35 -14.32 15.08
CA VAL A 48 -26.17 -15.47 14.63
C VAL A 48 -26.13 -16.63 15.63
N GLY A 49 -25.07 -16.76 16.42
CA GLY A 49 -24.89 -17.84 17.39
C GLY A 49 -25.04 -17.39 18.86
N ASN A 50 -24.96 -18.37 19.77
CA ASN A 50 -24.83 -18.10 21.20
C ASN A 50 -23.44 -17.51 21.47
N ARG A 51 -23.42 -16.26 21.94
CA ARG A 51 -22.18 -15.51 22.23
C ARG A 51 -21.44 -16.05 23.45
N ILE A 52 -22.21 -16.42 24.46
CA ILE A 52 -21.79 -16.91 25.76
C ILE A 52 -22.93 -17.76 26.33
N ASP A 53 -22.60 -18.90 26.90
CA ASP A 53 -23.55 -19.78 27.58
C ASP A 53 -23.04 -20.05 29.00
N CYS A 54 -23.82 -19.63 29.99
CA CYS A 54 -23.47 -19.75 31.40
C CYS A 54 -24.17 -20.92 32.09
N TRP A 55 -23.42 -21.62 32.94
CA TRP A 55 -23.92 -22.65 33.83
C TRP A 55 -24.76 -22.02 34.94
N CYS A 56 -26.06 -21.90 34.69
CA CYS A 56 -27.01 -21.28 35.63
C CYS A 56 -27.54 -22.30 36.66
N PRO A 57 -27.85 -21.88 37.90
CA PRO A 57 -28.48 -22.73 38.89
C PRO A 57 -29.86 -23.24 38.45
N ALA A 58 -30.27 -24.42 38.95
CA ALA A 58 -31.52 -25.07 38.55
C ALA A 58 -32.79 -24.25 38.83
N GLN A 59 -32.75 -23.33 39.79
CA GLN A 59 -33.88 -22.44 40.11
C GLN A 59 -34.12 -21.32 39.06
N PHE A 60 -33.20 -21.10 38.11
CA PHE A 60 -33.37 -20.07 37.09
C PHE A 60 -34.37 -20.53 36.02
N THR A 61 -35.40 -19.73 35.77
CA THR A 61 -36.29 -19.91 34.63
C THR A 61 -35.56 -19.58 33.33
N GLY A 62 -36.11 -19.98 32.17
CA GLY A 62 -35.49 -19.69 30.86
C GLY A 62 -35.23 -18.18 30.63
N THR A 63 -36.08 -17.30 31.15
CA THR A 63 -35.88 -15.84 31.08
C THR A 63 -34.73 -15.37 31.97
N HIS A 64 -34.56 -15.96 33.16
CA HIS A 64 -33.43 -15.67 34.04
C HIS A 64 -32.09 -16.14 33.43
N VAL A 65 -32.08 -17.29 32.73
CA VAL A 65 -30.90 -17.77 32.00
C VAL A 65 -30.52 -16.82 30.87
N ALA A 66 -31.50 -16.38 30.06
CA ALA A 66 -31.25 -15.42 28.98
C ALA A 66 -30.74 -14.06 29.50
N TYR A 67 -31.25 -13.61 30.65
CA TYR A 67 -30.76 -12.42 31.33
C TYR A 67 -29.32 -12.59 31.84
N ALA A 68 -29.02 -13.71 32.49
CA ALA A 68 -27.68 -14.03 32.99
C ALA A 68 -26.65 -14.08 31.85
N ASN A 69 -26.97 -14.78 30.74
CA ASN A 69 -26.11 -14.83 29.56
C ASN A 69 -25.90 -13.42 28.97
N SER A 70 -26.93 -12.58 28.90
CA SER A 70 -26.83 -11.22 28.37
C SER A 70 -25.99 -10.30 29.27
N ILE A 71 -26.18 -10.36 30.58
CA ILE A 71 -25.36 -9.60 31.53
C ILE A 71 -23.91 -10.06 31.50
N CYS A 72 -23.66 -11.36 31.50
CA CYS A 72 -22.31 -11.91 31.44
C CYS A 72 -21.61 -11.64 30.11
N TRP A 73 -22.35 -11.43 29.03
CA TRP A 73 -21.78 -10.95 27.78
C TRP A 73 -21.34 -9.49 27.86
N ILE A 74 -22.20 -8.61 28.41
CA ILE A 74 -21.99 -7.17 28.46
C ILE A 74 -20.95 -6.81 29.52
N LYS A 75 -21.03 -7.44 30.70
CA LYS A 75 -19.97 -7.39 31.70
C LYS A 75 -18.75 -8.14 31.19
N ASN A 76 -17.59 -7.65 31.58
CA ASN A 76 -16.35 -8.37 31.32
C ASN A 76 -16.31 -9.65 32.17
N THR A 77 -15.75 -10.71 31.61
CA THR A 77 -15.52 -11.98 32.30
C THR A 77 -14.06 -12.09 32.72
N TYR A 78 -13.69 -13.09 33.50
CA TYR A 78 -12.30 -13.30 33.90
C TYR A 78 -11.97 -14.79 33.84
N TYR A 79 -10.71 -15.13 33.61
CA TYR A 79 -10.27 -16.51 33.55
C TYR A 79 -9.64 -16.93 34.88
N VAL A 80 -10.02 -18.11 35.36
CA VAL A 80 -9.43 -18.76 36.53
C VAL A 80 -9.09 -20.20 36.11
N PRO A 81 -7.84 -20.65 36.28
CA PRO A 81 -7.49 -22.03 35.97
C PRO A 81 -8.27 -23.00 36.86
N ILE A 82 -8.68 -24.13 36.29
CA ILE A 82 -9.36 -25.20 37.03
C ILE A 82 -8.28 -25.99 37.79
N SER A 83 -7.78 -25.42 38.87
CA SER A 83 -6.87 -26.08 39.81
C SER A 83 -7.48 -26.04 41.20
N TYR A 84 -7.40 -27.17 41.92
CA TYR A 84 -8.11 -27.44 43.17
C TYR A 84 -7.76 -26.49 44.33
N GLU A 85 -6.69 -25.69 44.19
CA GLU A 85 -6.12 -24.85 45.25
C GLU A 85 -6.29 -23.33 45.01
N VAL A 86 -7.02 -22.91 43.97
CA VAL A 86 -7.18 -21.47 43.66
C VAL A 86 -8.52 -20.96 44.18
N ASP A 87 -8.46 -20.16 45.24
CA ASP A 87 -9.61 -19.39 45.70
C ASP A 87 -10.09 -18.44 44.58
N LEU A 88 -11.41 -18.36 44.39
CA LEU A 88 -11.99 -17.38 43.48
C LEU A 88 -11.57 -15.96 43.93
N PRO A 89 -11.05 -15.11 43.01
CA PRO A 89 -10.69 -13.75 43.34
C PRO A 89 -11.87 -13.03 44.00
N LYS A 90 -11.60 -12.26 45.07
CA LYS A 90 -12.62 -11.43 45.69
C LYS A 90 -13.21 -10.47 44.64
N HIS A 91 -14.48 -10.12 44.78
CA HIS A 91 -15.18 -9.24 43.84
C HIS A 91 -14.41 -7.92 43.58
N ASP A 92 -13.76 -7.38 44.62
CA ASP A 92 -13.00 -6.12 44.57
C ASP A 92 -11.48 -6.35 44.44
N ASP A 93 -11.05 -7.53 43.99
CA ASP A 93 -9.63 -7.82 43.81
C ASP A 93 -9.05 -6.99 42.63
N PRO A 94 -8.11 -6.08 42.89
CA PRO A 94 -7.49 -5.26 41.83
C PRO A 94 -6.67 -6.10 40.84
N ASN A 95 -6.28 -7.33 41.19
CA ASN A 95 -5.48 -8.21 40.32
C ASN A 95 -6.34 -9.05 39.37
N LYS A 96 -7.67 -8.91 39.42
CA LYS A 96 -8.60 -9.64 38.57
C LYS A 96 -8.47 -9.19 37.11
N LYS A 97 -7.78 -10.00 36.29
CA LYS A 97 -7.60 -9.73 34.86
C LYS A 97 -8.90 -10.00 34.10
N MET A 98 -9.63 -8.93 33.85
CA MET A 98 -10.86 -8.96 33.06
C MET A 98 -10.57 -9.11 31.57
N ILE A 99 -11.40 -9.89 30.90
CA ILE A 99 -11.35 -10.19 29.48
C ILE A 99 -12.51 -9.45 28.81
N ASN A 100 -12.17 -8.48 27.97
CA ASN A 100 -13.14 -7.65 27.26
C ASN A 100 -12.89 -7.56 25.75
N TYR A 101 -11.75 -8.07 25.27
CA TYR A 101 -11.34 -7.89 23.88
C TYR A 101 -12.34 -8.49 22.89
N TYR A 102 -12.98 -9.62 23.21
CA TYR A 102 -13.87 -10.33 22.27
C TYR A 102 -15.03 -9.47 21.78
N GLN A 103 -15.49 -8.49 22.58
CA GLN A 103 -16.54 -7.55 22.19
C GLN A 103 -16.07 -6.58 21.09
N TRP A 104 -14.79 -6.23 21.07
CA TRP A 104 -14.20 -5.20 20.21
C TRP A 104 -13.47 -5.75 18.98
N VAL A 105 -13.24 -7.08 18.91
CA VAL A 105 -12.52 -7.73 17.81
C VAL A 105 -13.01 -7.28 16.42
N PRO A 106 -14.33 -7.29 16.10
CA PRO A 106 -14.79 -6.87 14.77
C PRO A 106 -14.41 -5.45 14.40
N MET A 107 -14.54 -4.52 15.36
CA MET A 107 -14.26 -3.09 15.16
C MET A 107 -12.76 -2.83 14.98
N ILE A 108 -11.93 -3.58 15.70
CA ILE A 108 -10.49 -3.45 15.57
C ILE A 108 -10.01 -4.02 14.25
N LEU A 109 -10.50 -5.18 13.81
CA LEU A 109 -10.19 -5.69 12.48
C LEU A 109 -10.57 -4.67 11.38
N LEU A 110 -11.70 -3.97 11.52
CA LEU A 110 -12.06 -2.87 10.61
C LEU A 110 -11.08 -1.68 10.70
N ALA A 111 -10.70 -1.26 11.91
CA ALA A 111 -9.71 -0.20 12.10
C ALA A 111 -8.35 -0.57 11.51
N GLN A 112 -7.89 -1.82 11.68
CA GLN A 112 -6.67 -2.33 11.07
C GLN A 112 -6.75 -2.31 9.54
N ALA A 113 -7.90 -2.69 8.97
CA ALA A 113 -8.14 -2.60 7.53
C ALA A 113 -8.02 -1.16 7.02
N LEU A 114 -8.59 -0.18 7.74
CA LEU A 114 -8.48 1.24 7.39
C LEU A 114 -7.03 1.74 7.46
N MET A 115 -6.31 1.38 8.52
CA MET A 115 -4.89 1.74 8.69
C MET A 115 -4.00 1.14 7.59
N CYS A 116 -4.23 -0.11 7.17
CA CYS A 116 -3.54 -0.70 6.01
C CYS A 116 -3.85 0.00 4.68
N TYR A 117 -5.04 0.58 4.53
CA TYR A 117 -5.42 1.32 3.33
C TYR A 117 -4.90 2.77 3.33
N PHE A 118 -4.71 3.38 4.50
CA PHE A 118 -4.34 4.78 4.68
C PHE A 118 -3.11 5.24 3.87
N PRO A 119 -1.97 4.52 3.83
CA PRO A 119 -0.80 4.95 3.06
C PRO A 119 -1.10 5.11 1.57
N SER A 120 -2.03 4.29 1.03
CA SER A 120 -2.44 4.40 -0.37
C SER A 120 -3.26 5.66 -0.67
N ILE A 121 -4.02 6.16 0.30
CA ILE A 121 -4.74 7.44 0.17
C ILE A 121 -3.71 8.57 0.11
N VAL A 122 -2.72 8.54 1.01
CA VAL A 122 -1.64 9.54 1.03
C VAL A 122 -0.88 9.55 -0.31
N TRP A 123 -0.54 8.37 -0.86
CA TRP A 123 0.09 8.26 -2.18
C TRP A 123 -0.73 8.95 -3.28
N ARG A 124 -2.04 8.68 -3.33
CA ARG A 124 -2.93 9.29 -4.34
C ARG A 124 -2.98 10.80 -4.25
N VAL A 125 -3.02 11.35 -3.04
CA VAL A 125 -3.02 12.80 -2.82
C VAL A 125 -1.70 13.41 -3.30
N LEU A 126 -0.57 12.76 -3.01
CA LEU A 126 0.75 13.22 -3.47
C LEU A 126 0.92 13.13 -4.99
N CYS A 127 0.46 12.03 -5.62
CA CYS A 127 0.48 11.91 -7.08
C CYS A 127 -0.34 13.01 -7.75
N ARG A 128 -1.53 13.34 -7.22
CA ARG A 128 -2.35 14.45 -7.75
C ARG A 128 -1.60 15.79 -7.67
N ARG A 129 -0.84 16.03 -6.60
CA ARG A 129 -0.03 17.25 -6.44
C ARG A 129 1.19 17.31 -7.37
N SER A 130 1.69 16.15 -7.82
CA SER A 130 2.90 16.07 -8.66
C SER A 130 2.74 16.71 -10.05
N GLY A 131 1.50 16.73 -10.56
CA GLY A 131 1.17 17.12 -11.94
C GLY A 131 1.30 15.99 -12.96
N LEU A 132 1.85 14.83 -12.58
CA LEU A 132 1.88 13.61 -13.39
C LEU A 132 0.80 12.64 -12.91
N ASN A 133 -0.09 12.21 -13.80
CA ASN A 133 -1.05 11.16 -13.47
C ASN A 133 -0.37 9.79 -13.59
N VAL A 134 0.42 9.42 -12.58
CA VAL A 134 1.15 8.14 -12.51
C VAL A 134 0.20 6.96 -12.75
N ALA A 135 -1.01 7.00 -12.18
CA ALA A 135 -2.00 5.95 -12.38
C ALA A 135 -2.43 5.81 -13.85
N ALA A 136 -2.62 6.91 -14.58
CA ALA A 136 -2.95 6.85 -16.00
C ALA A 136 -1.79 6.29 -16.85
N VAL A 137 -0.55 6.68 -16.53
CA VAL A 137 0.65 6.14 -17.21
C VAL A 137 0.76 4.63 -16.97
N MET A 138 0.57 4.17 -15.74
CA MET A 138 0.65 2.75 -15.40
C MET A 138 -0.52 1.95 -15.98
N ASP A 139 -1.73 2.48 -15.96
CA ASP A 139 -2.90 1.87 -16.61
C ASP A 139 -2.67 1.72 -18.12
N ALA A 140 -2.10 2.75 -18.77
CA ALA A 140 -1.72 2.69 -20.19
C ALA A 140 -0.60 1.66 -20.45
N ALA A 141 0.39 1.56 -19.56
CA ALA A 141 1.47 0.58 -19.67
C ALA A 141 0.94 -0.86 -19.60
N ILE A 142 0.03 -1.13 -18.65
CA ILE A 142 -0.60 -2.46 -18.50
C ILE A 142 -1.53 -2.76 -19.67
N ALA A 143 -2.29 -1.77 -20.14
CA ALA A 143 -3.16 -1.94 -21.31
C ALA A 143 -2.34 -2.22 -22.58
N GLY A 144 -1.27 -1.46 -22.82
CA GLY A 144 -0.39 -1.62 -23.97
C GLY A 144 0.38 -2.95 -23.99
N GLN A 145 0.69 -3.53 -22.83
CA GLN A 145 1.27 -4.87 -22.75
C GLN A 145 0.26 -5.97 -23.09
N ARG A 146 -1.01 -5.77 -22.78
CA ARG A 146 -2.06 -6.78 -23.01
C ARG A 146 -2.60 -6.78 -24.45
N THR A 147 -2.37 -5.70 -25.19
CA THR A 147 -2.84 -5.61 -26.58
C THR A 147 -1.95 -6.42 -27.52
N THR A 148 -2.57 -7.23 -28.37
CA THR A 148 -1.89 -8.02 -29.41
C THR A 148 -1.48 -7.17 -30.61
N TYR A 149 -2.18 -6.06 -30.86
CA TYR A 149 -1.95 -5.19 -32.03
C TYR A 149 -0.77 -4.24 -31.82
N ALA A 150 0.22 -4.30 -32.72
CA ALA A 150 1.43 -3.48 -32.67
C ALA A 150 1.12 -1.97 -32.75
N ASP A 151 0.19 -1.55 -33.61
CA ASP A 151 -0.13 -0.12 -33.78
C ASP A 151 -0.71 0.52 -32.51
N ILE A 152 -1.49 -0.25 -31.75
CA ILE A 152 -2.08 0.24 -30.49
C ILE A 152 -0.98 0.33 -29.44
N ARG A 153 -0.10 -0.67 -29.36
CA ARG A 153 1.06 -0.65 -28.47
C ARG A 153 1.94 0.57 -28.75
N ASP A 154 2.29 0.85 -30.00
CA ASP A 154 3.12 2.00 -30.38
C ASP A 154 2.47 3.34 -30.00
N LYS A 155 1.15 3.48 -30.22
CA LYS A 155 0.40 4.66 -29.76
C LYS A 155 0.43 4.80 -28.24
N THR A 156 0.29 3.70 -27.49
CA THR A 156 0.36 3.75 -26.01
C THR A 156 1.76 4.10 -25.52
N ILE A 157 2.82 3.58 -26.14
CA ILE A 157 4.21 3.93 -25.82
C ILE A 157 4.44 5.42 -26.09
N ARG A 158 4.04 5.93 -27.26
CA ARG A 158 4.13 7.36 -27.58
C ARG A 158 3.38 8.23 -26.56
N TYR A 159 2.19 7.81 -26.14
CA TYR A 159 1.45 8.50 -25.08
C TYR A 159 2.24 8.53 -23.76
N MET A 160 2.78 7.38 -23.32
CA MET A 160 3.58 7.31 -22.09
C MET A 160 4.83 8.19 -22.16
N VAL A 161 5.58 8.11 -23.26
CA VAL A 161 6.77 8.92 -23.52
C VAL A 161 6.42 10.40 -23.48
N LEU A 162 5.34 10.82 -24.15
CA LEU A 162 4.90 12.22 -24.18
C LEU A 162 4.51 12.74 -22.79
N GLN A 163 3.82 11.94 -21.98
CA GLN A 163 3.44 12.33 -20.62
C GLN A 163 4.66 12.49 -19.71
N ILE A 164 5.60 11.54 -19.77
CA ILE A 164 6.82 11.58 -18.97
C ILE A 164 7.74 12.73 -19.44
N ASP A 165 7.93 12.89 -20.76
CA ASP A 165 8.76 13.96 -21.33
C ASP A 165 8.24 15.35 -20.96
N ARG A 166 6.92 15.60 -21.14
CA ARG A 166 6.30 16.88 -20.74
C ARG A 166 6.53 17.16 -19.26
N TYR A 167 6.35 16.15 -18.41
CA TYR A 167 6.61 16.27 -16.98
C TYR A 167 8.07 16.62 -16.69
N LEU A 168 9.03 15.95 -17.33
CA LEU A 168 10.47 16.20 -17.14
C LEU A 168 10.87 17.59 -17.64
N ILE A 169 10.40 18.02 -18.82
CA ILE A 169 10.72 19.32 -19.41
C ILE A 169 10.20 20.48 -18.56
N THR A 170 8.96 20.41 -18.07
CA THR A 170 8.40 21.44 -17.18
C THR A 170 9.28 21.65 -15.94
N ARG A 171 9.96 20.59 -15.46
CA ARG A 171 10.88 20.64 -14.31
C ARG A 171 12.30 21.08 -14.66
N LEU A 172 12.65 21.18 -15.93
CA LEU A 172 13.95 21.70 -16.37
C LEU A 172 13.93 23.23 -16.47
N GLY A 173 12.80 23.82 -16.88
CA GLY A 173 12.65 25.26 -17.11
C GLY A 173 12.68 26.13 -15.84
N GLU A 174 12.36 25.57 -14.66
CA GLU A 174 12.27 26.33 -13.40
C GLU A 174 13.63 26.69 -12.76
N ARG A 175 14.78 26.38 -13.40
CA ARG A 175 16.13 26.49 -12.79
C ARG A 175 16.80 27.87 -12.94
N ASN A 176 16.35 28.74 -13.84
CA ASN A 176 17.07 29.96 -14.20
C ASN A 176 16.60 31.21 -13.42
N GLY A 177 16.69 31.20 -12.09
CA GLY A 177 16.38 32.38 -11.27
C GLY A 177 17.21 32.46 -9.99
N CYS A 178 17.56 33.68 -9.57
CA CYS A 178 18.32 33.99 -8.34
C CYS A 178 17.66 33.40 -7.07
N TRP A 179 16.33 33.29 -7.08
CA TRP A 179 15.51 32.67 -6.02
C TRP A 179 15.65 31.14 -5.87
N ALA A 180 16.31 30.46 -6.80
CA ALA A 180 16.54 29.01 -6.72
C ALA A 180 17.54 28.64 -5.60
N ARG A 181 18.46 29.55 -5.25
CA ARG A 181 19.53 29.31 -4.26
C ARG A 181 19.06 29.50 -2.81
N VAL A 182 18.10 30.40 -2.58
CA VAL A 182 17.46 30.60 -1.26
C VAL A 182 16.51 29.44 -0.95
N LYS A 183 15.77 28.96 -1.96
CA LYS A 183 14.87 27.79 -1.83
C LYS A 183 15.64 26.47 -1.60
N TYR A 184 16.89 26.38 -2.03
CA TYR A 184 17.79 25.23 -1.79
C TYR A 184 18.04 24.95 -0.30
N HIS A 185 18.23 26.01 0.50
CA HIS A 185 18.44 25.85 1.94
C HIS A 185 17.16 25.54 2.71
N ALA A 186 16.02 26.09 2.29
CA ALA A 186 14.71 25.76 2.87
C ALA A 186 14.27 24.30 2.57
N ALA A 187 14.60 23.79 1.38
CA ALA A 187 14.31 22.40 0.99
C ALA A 187 15.11 21.35 1.78
N LYS A 188 16.23 21.73 2.42
CA LYS A 188 17.05 20.84 3.25
C LYS A 188 16.34 20.44 4.57
N TYR A 189 15.44 21.28 5.07
CA TYR A 189 14.76 21.09 6.35
C TYR A 189 13.27 20.75 6.23
N CYS A 190 12.64 20.95 5.07
CA CYS A 190 11.21 20.65 4.87
C CYS A 190 10.93 20.01 3.50
N CYS A 191 11.32 18.74 3.36
CA CYS A 191 11.18 17.96 2.12
C CYS A 191 9.73 17.72 1.66
N LEU A 192 8.74 17.84 2.55
CA LEU A 192 7.35 17.46 2.30
C LEU A 192 6.52 18.51 1.54
N ILE A 193 6.98 19.77 1.49
CA ILE A 193 6.20 20.87 0.91
C ILE A 193 6.89 21.45 -0.36
N TYR A 194 8.22 21.33 -0.50
CA TYR A 194 8.99 22.03 -1.55
C TYR A 194 9.84 21.15 -2.49
N GLY A 195 9.71 19.83 -2.46
CA GLY A 195 10.40 18.91 -3.41
C GLY A 195 10.03 19.11 -4.89
N LYS A 196 9.02 19.96 -5.17
CA LYS A 196 8.47 20.26 -6.49
C LYS A 196 9.51 20.78 -7.51
N PHE A 197 10.68 21.27 -7.07
CA PHE A 197 11.63 22.00 -7.91
C PHE A 197 12.91 21.24 -8.32
N TYR A 198 13.22 20.08 -7.73
CA TYR A 198 14.49 19.36 -8.02
C TYR A 198 14.35 18.14 -8.95
N GLY A 199 13.14 17.80 -9.40
CA GLY A 199 12.90 16.57 -10.17
C GLY A 199 13.16 15.29 -9.35
N ASN A 200 12.91 15.38 -8.03
CA ASN A 200 12.95 14.29 -7.07
C ASN A 200 11.64 14.17 -6.25
N PHE A 201 10.57 14.88 -6.63
CA PHE A 201 9.34 14.95 -5.84
C PHE A 201 8.64 13.60 -5.78
N LEU A 202 8.52 12.92 -6.92
CA LEU A 202 7.82 11.64 -7.02
C LEU A 202 8.57 10.58 -6.23
N ILE A 203 9.89 10.52 -6.37
CA ILE A 203 10.68 9.50 -5.67
C ILE A 203 10.70 9.72 -4.16
N VAL A 204 10.80 10.96 -3.69
CA VAL A 204 10.76 11.26 -2.25
C VAL A 204 9.39 10.95 -1.67
N SER A 205 8.32 11.33 -2.38
CA SER A 205 6.95 10.98 -2.01
C SER A 205 6.77 9.47 -1.92
N TYR A 206 7.29 8.72 -2.89
CA TYR A 206 7.20 7.27 -2.90
C TYR A 206 7.96 6.63 -1.73
N MET A 207 9.18 7.11 -1.44
CA MET A 207 9.96 6.63 -0.28
C MET A 207 9.30 6.94 1.06
N MET A 208 8.64 8.09 1.18
CA MET A 208 7.83 8.41 2.36
C MET A 208 6.66 7.43 2.51
N ILE A 209 5.98 7.07 1.41
CA ILE A 209 4.91 6.07 1.44
C ILE A 209 5.44 4.69 1.82
N LYS A 210 6.61 4.29 1.32
CA LYS A 210 7.26 3.04 1.74
C LYS A 210 7.57 3.02 3.23
N LEU A 211 8.08 4.13 3.78
CA LEU A 211 8.29 4.28 5.21
C LEU A 211 6.97 4.18 5.98
N LEU A 212 5.92 4.83 5.49
CA LEU A 212 4.60 4.80 6.12
C LEU A 212 3.99 3.39 6.12
N TYR A 213 4.19 2.60 5.06
CA TYR A 213 3.81 1.19 5.04
C TYR A 213 4.60 0.35 6.05
N LEU A 214 5.90 0.61 6.20
CA LEU A 214 6.75 -0.07 7.18
C LEU A 214 6.32 0.25 8.62
N VAL A 215 6.13 1.53 8.93
CA VAL A 215 5.63 1.99 10.24
C VAL A 215 4.24 1.40 10.51
N ASN A 216 3.36 1.37 9.52
CA ASN A 216 2.06 0.73 9.68
C ASN A 216 2.19 -0.78 9.93
N ALA A 217 3.00 -1.52 9.15
CA ALA A 217 3.15 -2.97 9.32
C ALA A 217 3.64 -3.34 10.73
N ILE A 218 4.65 -2.62 11.23
CA ILE A 218 5.16 -2.79 12.60
C ILE A 218 4.10 -2.35 13.63
N GLY A 219 3.46 -1.19 13.41
CA GLY A 219 2.42 -0.65 14.28
C GLY A 219 1.20 -1.57 14.42
N GLN A 220 0.82 -2.31 13.37
CA GLN A 220 -0.26 -3.30 13.44
C GLN A 220 0.00 -4.40 14.46
N LEU A 221 1.25 -4.86 14.58
CA LEU A 221 1.63 -5.88 15.57
C LEU A 221 1.54 -5.32 17.00
N TYR A 222 2.05 -4.10 17.23
CA TYR A 222 1.99 -3.44 18.54
C TYR A 222 0.55 -3.10 18.94
N LEU A 223 -0.30 -2.73 17.99
CA LEU A 223 -1.70 -2.45 18.25
C LEU A 223 -2.44 -3.69 18.76
N LEU A 224 -2.15 -4.86 18.21
CA LEU A 224 -2.74 -6.12 18.68
C LEU A 224 -2.21 -6.52 20.06
N ASP A 225 -0.92 -6.29 20.34
CA ASP A 225 -0.31 -6.52 21.65
C ASP A 225 -0.98 -5.68 22.75
N LEU A 226 -1.10 -4.37 22.51
CA LEU A 226 -1.79 -3.44 23.40
C LEU A 226 -3.25 -3.82 23.64
N PHE A 227 -3.94 -4.26 22.58
CA PHE A 227 -5.36 -4.55 22.64
C PHE A 227 -5.68 -5.88 23.36
N LEU A 228 -4.95 -6.95 23.04
CA LEU A 228 -5.17 -8.25 23.68
C LEU A 228 -4.64 -8.27 25.12
N GLY A 229 -3.77 -7.32 25.50
CA GLY A 229 -3.21 -7.23 26.85
C GLY A 229 -2.33 -8.44 27.20
N VAL A 230 -1.72 -9.03 26.18
CA VAL A 230 -0.85 -10.22 26.25
C VAL A 230 0.29 -10.02 25.26
N ASN A 231 1.44 -10.66 25.50
CA ASN A 231 2.61 -10.62 24.61
C ASN A 231 2.31 -11.28 23.25
N PHE A 232 1.62 -10.55 22.38
CA PHE A 232 1.16 -10.99 21.06
C PHE A 232 2.32 -11.02 20.06
N HIS A 233 3.34 -10.18 20.24
CA HIS A 233 4.50 -10.12 19.34
C HIS A 233 5.20 -11.48 19.13
N PHE A 234 5.28 -12.31 20.16
CA PHE A 234 5.92 -13.63 20.11
C PHE A 234 4.94 -14.79 19.88
N PHE A 235 3.64 -14.49 19.71
CA PHE A 235 2.59 -15.51 19.71
C PHE A 235 2.82 -16.62 18.67
N GLY A 236 3.05 -16.28 17.41
CA GLY A 236 3.25 -17.32 16.39
C GLY A 236 4.58 -18.08 16.50
N ILE A 237 5.62 -17.47 17.08
CA ILE A 237 6.89 -18.15 17.36
C ILE A 237 6.67 -19.23 18.43
N GLU A 238 5.92 -18.90 19.48
CA GLU A 238 5.59 -19.87 20.53
C GLU A 238 4.71 -21.00 20.02
N VAL A 239 3.71 -20.69 19.18
CA VAL A 239 2.88 -21.72 18.53
C VAL A 239 3.74 -22.64 17.66
N LEU A 240 4.67 -22.08 16.87
CA LEU A 240 5.57 -22.88 16.04
C LEU A 240 6.51 -23.75 16.89
N HIS A 241 7.02 -23.22 18.00
CA HIS A 241 7.89 -23.96 18.92
C HIS A 241 7.15 -25.13 19.59
N LYS A 242 5.91 -24.92 20.04
CA LYS A 242 5.07 -25.99 20.61
C LYS A 242 4.73 -27.06 19.57
N LEU A 243 4.43 -26.65 18.33
CA LEU A 243 4.15 -27.57 17.22
C LEU A 243 5.38 -28.42 16.87
N LEU A 244 6.57 -27.83 16.84
CA LEU A 244 7.83 -28.56 16.57
C LEU A 244 8.19 -29.56 17.68
N LYS A 245 7.82 -29.27 18.92
CA LYS A 245 7.99 -30.18 20.06
C LYS A 245 6.93 -31.28 20.16
N GLY A 246 5.86 -31.20 19.38
CA GLY A 246 4.73 -32.12 19.48
C GLY A 246 3.87 -31.89 20.74
N GLU A 247 3.97 -30.72 21.37
CA GLU A 247 3.14 -30.35 22.52
C GLU A 247 1.75 -29.85 22.06
N ASP A 248 0.74 -30.02 22.91
CA ASP A 248 -0.60 -29.51 22.65
C ASP A 248 -0.61 -27.98 22.59
N TRP A 249 -0.78 -27.44 21.39
CA TRP A 249 -0.93 -26.01 21.11
C TRP A 249 -2.39 -25.54 21.22
N SER A 250 -3.31 -26.47 21.43
CA SER A 250 -4.76 -26.23 21.45
C SER A 250 -5.26 -25.51 22.70
N TYR A 251 -4.47 -25.47 23.77
CA TYR A 251 -4.81 -24.76 25.00
C TYR A 251 -3.88 -23.55 25.17
N SER A 252 -4.45 -22.35 25.15
CA SER A 252 -3.73 -21.12 25.39
C SER A 252 -4.47 -20.30 26.43
N GLU A 253 -3.79 -19.98 27.53
CA GLU A 253 -4.30 -19.12 28.60
C GLU A 253 -4.66 -17.70 28.11
N ARG A 254 -4.18 -17.30 26.92
CA ARG A 254 -4.53 -15.99 26.30
C ARG A 254 -5.95 -15.96 25.73
N PHE A 255 -6.42 -17.11 25.26
CA PHE A 255 -7.74 -17.26 24.65
C PHE A 255 -8.54 -18.33 25.41
N PRO A 256 -8.95 -18.03 26.67
CA PRO A 256 -9.68 -18.99 27.47
C PRO A 256 -11.07 -19.24 26.87
N ARG A 257 -11.45 -20.51 26.79
CA ARG A 257 -12.76 -20.95 26.29
C ARG A 257 -13.81 -20.99 27.39
N GLU A 258 -13.36 -20.98 28.63
CA GLU A 258 -14.18 -20.98 29.84
C GLU A 258 -13.77 -19.79 30.69
N THR A 259 -14.76 -19.07 31.20
CA THR A 259 -14.55 -17.85 31.97
C THR A 259 -15.55 -17.79 33.11
N MET A 260 -15.20 -17.08 34.17
CA MET A 260 -16.08 -16.79 35.29
C MET A 260 -16.75 -15.43 35.10
N CYS A 261 -18.03 -15.35 35.45
CA CYS A 261 -18.82 -14.13 35.42
C CYS A 261 -19.43 -13.87 36.79
N ASP A 262 -19.24 -12.67 37.33
CA ASP A 262 -19.87 -12.20 38.56
C ASP A 262 -20.84 -11.05 38.33
N PHE A 263 -22.09 -11.26 38.73
CA PHE A 263 -23.13 -10.24 38.65
C PHE A 263 -23.98 -10.17 39.91
N GLN A 264 -24.63 -9.03 40.08
CA GLN A 264 -25.39 -8.70 41.27
C GLN A 264 -26.82 -8.36 40.86
N ILE A 265 -27.79 -8.97 41.52
CA ILE A 265 -29.21 -8.67 41.32
C ILE A 265 -29.71 -8.02 42.61
N ARG A 266 -30.47 -6.93 42.47
CA ARG A 266 -31.17 -6.31 43.59
C ARG A 266 -32.60 -6.85 43.65
N HIS A 267 -32.95 -7.47 44.77
CA HIS A 267 -34.29 -7.98 45.05
C HIS A 267 -34.70 -7.57 46.47
N MET A 268 -35.86 -6.92 46.63
CA MET A 268 -36.38 -6.46 47.94
C MET A 268 -35.35 -5.73 48.83
N ASN A 269 -34.61 -4.78 48.24
CA ASN A 269 -33.55 -4.00 48.92
C ASN A 269 -32.31 -4.80 49.39
N GLN A 270 -32.24 -6.09 49.09
CA GLN A 270 -31.05 -6.92 49.27
C GLN A 270 -30.33 -7.15 47.94
N VAL A 271 -29.00 -7.24 47.99
CA VAL A 271 -28.15 -7.50 46.82
C VAL A 271 -27.66 -8.94 46.88
N HIS A 272 -28.09 -9.74 45.91
CA HIS A 272 -27.65 -11.12 45.76
C HIS A 272 -26.53 -11.19 44.73
N ARG A 273 -25.41 -11.82 45.09
CA ARG A 273 -24.26 -12.01 44.21
C ARG A 273 -24.29 -13.42 43.62
N PHE A 274 -24.12 -13.51 42.32
CA PHE A 274 -24.01 -14.77 41.59
C PHE A 274 -22.67 -14.83 40.89
N VAL A 275 -22.01 -15.99 40.98
CA VAL A 275 -20.81 -16.33 40.21
C VAL A 275 -21.15 -17.53 39.35
N LEU A 276 -21.09 -17.36 38.03
CA LEU A 276 -21.39 -18.40 37.05
C LEU A 276 -20.14 -18.73 36.24
N GLN A 277 -19.96 -20.01 35.93
CA GLN A 277 -19.00 -20.46 34.92
C GLN A 277 -19.67 -20.38 33.55
N CYS A 278 -19.01 -19.74 32.59
CA CYS A 278 -19.54 -19.50 31.27
C CYS A 278 -18.57 -19.99 30.19
N VAL A 279 -19.12 -20.65 29.17
CA VAL A 279 -18.40 -21.07 27.97
C VAL A 279 -18.46 -19.95 26.95
N LEU A 280 -17.33 -19.71 26.27
CA LEU A 280 -17.12 -18.62 25.32
C LEU A 280 -16.76 -19.18 23.93
N PRO A 281 -17.73 -19.69 23.14
CA PRO A 281 -17.47 -20.32 21.84
C PRO A 281 -16.78 -19.39 20.85
N ILE A 282 -17.05 -18.08 20.92
CA ILE A 282 -16.42 -17.06 20.05
C ILE A 282 -14.90 -17.07 20.16
N ASN A 283 -14.36 -17.44 21.32
CA ASN A 283 -12.93 -17.39 21.54
C ASN A 283 -12.17 -18.50 20.81
N LEU A 284 -12.85 -19.62 20.53
CA LEU A 284 -12.31 -20.68 19.67
C LEU A 284 -12.01 -20.14 18.27
N PHE A 285 -12.88 -19.30 17.71
CA PHE A 285 -12.68 -18.67 16.42
C PHE A 285 -11.58 -17.60 16.49
N ASN A 286 -11.63 -16.73 17.51
CA ASN A 286 -10.63 -15.68 17.70
C ASN A 286 -9.22 -16.25 17.81
N GLU A 287 -9.02 -17.31 18.57
CA GLU A 287 -7.73 -18.00 18.71
C GLU A 287 -7.14 -18.34 17.32
N LYS A 288 -7.91 -18.99 16.45
CA LYS A 288 -7.42 -19.41 15.11
C LYS A 288 -7.24 -18.22 14.16
N ILE A 289 -8.14 -17.24 14.21
CA ILE A 289 -8.04 -16.01 13.42
C ILE A 289 -6.77 -15.24 13.78
N PHE A 290 -6.48 -15.05 15.07
CA PHE A 290 -5.31 -14.31 15.51
C PHE A 290 -4.00 -15.05 15.25
N ILE A 291 -3.98 -16.39 15.27
CA ILE A 291 -2.82 -17.17 14.80
C ILE A 291 -2.55 -16.84 13.32
N PHE A 292 -3.57 -16.91 12.47
CA PHE A 292 -3.41 -16.59 11.05
C PHE A 292 -2.96 -15.14 10.83
N ILE A 293 -3.60 -14.18 11.52
CA ILE A 293 -3.27 -12.76 11.41
C ILE A 293 -1.82 -12.49 11.81
N TRP A 294 -1.32 -13.17 12.85
CA TRP A 294 0.06 -13.01 13.28
C TRP A 294 1.04 -13.42 12.17
N PHE A 295 0.88 -14.62 11.59
CA PHE A 295 1.76 -15.09 10.51
C PHE A 295 1.65 -14.20 9.27
N TRP A 296 0.43 -13.75 8.95
CA TRP A 296 0.19 -12.83 7.85
C TRP A 296 0.89 -11.48 8.06
N LEU A 297 0.72 -10.86 9.22
CA LEU A 297 1.35 -9.58 9.57
C LEU A 297 2.86 -9.69 9.63
N PHE A 298 3.40 -10.79 10.15
CA PHE A 298 4.84 -11.06 10.14
C PHE A 298 5.38 -11.11 8.71
N LEU A 299 4.72 -11.85 7.81
CA LEU A 299 5.12 -11.95 6.41
C LEU A 299 5.01 -10.59 5.68
N VAL A 300 3.94 -9.84 5.92
CA VAL A 300 3.79 -8.47 5.38
C VAL A 300 4.90 -7.56 5.91
N SER A 301 5.25 -7.66 7.18
CA SER A 301 6.33 -6.86 7.79
C SER A 301 7.69 -7.20 7.19
N LEU A 302 8.01 -8.49 7.05
CA LEU A 302 9.26 -8.93 6.43
C LEU A 302 9.37 -8.45 4.97
N THR A 303 8.33 -8.67 4.17
CA THR A 303 8.33 -8.28 2.75
C THR A 303 8.39 -6.76 2.56
N THR A 304 7.74 -5.98 3.43
CA THR A 304 7.82 -4.51 3.41
C THR A 304 9.20 -3.99 3.78
N VAL A 305 9.88 -4.59 4.76
CA VAL A 305 11.29 -4.27 5.07
C VAL A 305 12.18 -4.52 3.85
N VAL A 306 12.08 -5.70 3.23
CA VAL A 306 12.86 -6.04 2.03
C VAL A 306 12.57 -5.06 0.89
N SER A 307 11.30 -4.70 0.67
CA SER A 307 10.91 -3.71 -0.35
C SER A 307 11.51 -2.34 -0.05
N PHE A 308 11.42 -1.84 1.18
CA PHE A 308 12.00 -0.56 1.59
C PHE A 308 13.52 -0.52 1.37
N VAL A 309 14.24 -1.56 1.80
CA VAL A 309 15.69 -1.67 1.64
C VAL A 309 16.07 -1.72 0.16
N THR A 310 15.40 -2.56 -0.64
CA THR A 310 15.72 -2.69 -2.07
C THR A 310 15.46 -1.39 -2.85
N TRP A 311 14.40 -0.63 -2.54
CA TRP A 311 14.18 0.69 -3.13
C TRP A 311 15.21 1.71 -2.69
N THR A 312 15.57 1.72 -1.42
CA THR A 312 16.61 2.60 -0.89
C THR A 312 17.94 2.38 -1.62
N ILE A 313 18.37 1.13 -1.79
CA ILE A 313 19.59 0.78 -2.53
C ILE A 313 19.49 1.22 -4.00
N LYS A 314 18.36 0.95 -4.67
CA LYS A 314 18.13 1.35 -6.08
C LYS A 314 18.23 2.87 -6.28
N ILE A 315 17.81 3.66 -5.30
CA ILE A 315 17.79 5.13 -5.37
C ILE A 315 19.14 5.74 -4.99
N SER A 316 19.81 5.19 -3.97
CA SER A 316 21.06 5.75 -3.44
C SER A 316 22.26 5.52 -4.37
N LEU A 317 22.29 4.40 -5.09
CA LEU A 317 23.41 4.05 -5.97
C LEU A 317 23.26 4.67 -7.36
N TRP A 318 23.68 5.93 -7.51
CA TRP A 318 23.67 6.63 -8.79
C TRP A 318 24.45 5.92 -9.92
N PRO A 319 25.66 5.37 -9.68
CA PRO A 319 26.39 4.63 -10.72
C PRO A 319 25.60 3.41 -11.26
N ALA A 320 24.83 2.75 -10.39
CA ALA A 320 23.99 1.62 -10.77
C ALA A 320 22.78 2.05 -11.62
N GLN A 321 22.28 3.28 -11.46
CA GLN A 321 21.22 3.83 -12.30
C GLN A 321 21.70 4.10 -13.72
N VAL A 322 22.86 4.76 -13.85
CA VAL A 322 23.48 5.01 -15.17
C VAL A 322 23.81 3.69 -15.87
N HIS A 323 24.31 2.70 -15.12
CA HIS A 323 24.55 1.35 -15.65
C HIS A 323 23.24 0.67 -16.12
N TRP A 324 22.16 0.80 -15.34
CA TRP A 324 20.87 0.25 -15.72
C TRP A 324 20.34 0.87 -17.02
N VAL A 325 20.40 2.21 -17.15
CA VAL A 325 20.02 2.93 -18.38
C VAL A 325 20.86 2.47 -19.56
N LYS A 326 22.19 2.41 -19.40
CA LYS A 326 23.11 1.91 -20.44
C LYS A 326 22.75 0.51 -20.90
N ARG A 327 22.44 -0.41 -19.96
CA ARG A 327 22.09 -1.80 -20.28
C ARG A 327 20.78 -1.89 -21.08
N HIS A 328 19.80 -1.04 -20.80
CA HIS A 328 18.49 -1.08 -21.47
C HIS A 328 18.48 -0.32 -22.81
N LEU A 329 19.40 0.63 -23.02
CA LEU A 329 19.57 1.32 -24.32
C LEU A 329 20.45 0.54 -25.31
N LYS A 330 21.41 -0.25 -24.83
CA LYS A 330 22.37 -0.98 -25.70
C LYS A 330 21.72 -1.81 -26.83
N PRO A 331 20.60 -2.54 -26.61
CA PRO A 331 19.99 -3.34 -27.67
C PRO A 331 19.38 -2.52 -28.82
N PHE A 332 19.02 -1.26 -28.57
CA PHE A 332 18.29 -0.42 -29.53
C PHE A 332 19.20 0.57 -30.26
N ASN A 333 20.45 0.74 -29.81
CA ASN A 333 21.37 1.70 -30.39
C ASN A 333 22.77 1.09 -30.51
N ASN A 334 23.15 0.73 -31.74
CA ASN A 334 24.45 0.14 -32.08
C ASN A 334 25.54 1.21 -32.31
N ASP A 335 25.22 2.50 -32.20
CA ASP A 335 26.20 3.57 -32.49
C ASP A 335 27.38 3.54 -31.52
N VAL A 336 28.57 3.37 -32.11
CA VAL A 336 29.86 3.10 -31.47
C VAL A 336 30.36 4.27 -30.60
N LYS A 337 29.74 5.45 -30.70
CA LYS A 337 29.99 6.62 -29.82
C LYS A 337 29.04 6.69 -28.62
N PHE A 338 28.69 5.55 -28.02
CA PHE A 338 28.04 5.47 -26.71
C PHE A 338 29.01 5.90 -25.60
N GLN A 339 29.48 7.16 -25.66
CA GLN A 339 30.34 7.74 -24.64
C GLN A 339 29.59 7.68 -23.32
N LYS A 340 30.23 7.10 -22.30
CA LYS A 340 29.69 7.02 -20.93
C LYS A 340 29.16 8.39 -20.45
N GLU A 341 29.78 9.47 -20.92
CA GLU A 341 29.43 10.84 -20.55
C GLU A 341 28.09 11.33 -21.11
N VAL A 342 27.70 10.93 -22.33
CA VAL A 342 26.40 11.33 -22.91
C VAL A 342 25.26 10.63 -22.18
N VAL A 343 25.42 9.34 -21.87
CA VAL A 343 24.44 8.55 -21.11
C VAL A 343 24.31 9.09 -19.69
N LYS A 344 25.44 9.43 -19.07
CA LYS A 344 25.48 10.06 -17.75
C LYS A 344 24.75 11.40 -17.78
N ARG A 345 25.02 12.26 -18.77
CA ARG A 345 24.33 13.56 -18.96
C ARG A 345 22.83 13.38 -19.15
N PHE A 346 22.41 12.42 -19.96
CA PHE A 346 20.99 12.09 -20.14
C PHE A 346 20.34 11.65 -18.83
N THR A 347 20.99 10.77 -18.08
CA THR A 347 20.48 10.25 -16.80
C THR A 347 20.42 11.36 -15.73
N GLU A 348 21.47 12.16 -15.61
CA GLU A 348 21.62 13.20 -14.58
C GLU A 348 20.80 14.45 -14.85
N ASN A 349 20.85 14.97 -16.08
CA ASN A 349 20.28 16.27 -16.38
C ASN A 349 18.86 16.17 -16.93
N TYR A 350 18.55 15.17 -17.75
CA TYR A 350 17.24 15.06 -18.38
C TYR A 350 16.29 14.15 -17.60
N LEU A 351 16.68 12.89 -17.35
CA LEU A 351 15.82 11.91 -16.70
C LEU A 351 15.67 12.15 -15.19
N LYS A 352 16.77 12.57 -14.53
CA LYS A 352 16.84 12.82 -13.08
C LYS A 352 16.33 11.61 -12.27
N ARG A 353 16.02 11.84 -10.99
CA ARG A 353 15.53 10.78 -10.10
C ARG A 353 14.07 10.42 -10.37
N ASP A 354 13.22 11.39 -10.69
CA ASP A 354 11.79 11.13 -10.93
C ASP A 354 11.55 10.35 -12.24
N GLY A 355 12.29 10.64 -13.32
CA GLY A 355 12.21 9.86 -14.55
C GLY A 355 12.75 8.43 -14.36
N MET A 356 13.86 8.29 -13.63
CA MET A 356 14.39 6.97 -13.24
C MET A 356 13.37 6.18 -12.41
N PHE A 357 12.69 6.84 -11.49
CA PHE A 357 11.61 6.23 -10.71
C PHE A 357 10.47 5.73 -11.60
N MET A 358 9.98 6.55 -12.53
CA MET A 358 8.90 6.15 -13.45
C MET A 358 9.29 4.93 -14.30
N LEU A 359 10.51 4.91 -14.85
CA LEU A 359 10.99 3.76 -15.63
C LEU A 359 11.13 2.50 -14.77
N ARG A 360 11.61 2.63 -13.52
CA ARG A 360 11.68 1.51 -12.57
C ARG A 360 10.31 1.01 -12.17
N LEU A 361 9.33 1.90 -11.98
CA LEU A 361 7.96 1.55 -11.65
C LEU A 361 7.28 0.78 -12.78
N ILE A 362 7.49 1.22 -14.04
CA ILE A 362 7.03 0.50 -15.24
C ILE A 362 7.71 -0.88 -15.31
N SER A 363 9.03 -0.94 -15.10
CA SER A 363 9.80 -2.18 -15.09
C SER A 363 9.30 -3.20 -14.06
N CYS A 364 8.94 -2.76 -12.84
CA CYS A 364 8.46 -3.64 -11.78
C CYS A 364 7.02 -4.15 -12.00
N ASN A 365 6.20 -3.42 -12.75
CA ASN A 365 4.78 -3.75 -12.95
C ASN A 365 4.48 -4.47 -14.27
N VAL A 366 5.16 -4.06 -15.33
CA VAL A 366 4.89 -4.49 -16.72
C VAL A 366 6.03 -5.35 -17.20
N GLY A 367 7.27 -4.90 -16.97
CA GLY A 367 8.48 -5.63 -17.30
C GLY A 367 9.57 -4.74 -17.88
N ASN A 368 10.79 -5.28 -17.96
CA ASN A 368 11.96 -4.54 -18.44
C ASN A 368 11.88 -4.15 -19.92
N LEU A 369 11.18 -4.93 -20.75
CA LEU A 369 11.04 -4.64 -22.18
C LEU A 369 10.24 -3.34 -22.40
N ALA A 370 9.04 -3.24 -21.83
CA ALA A 370 8.20 -2.03 -21.93
C ALA A 370 8.91 -0.79 -21.37
N ALA A 371 9.64 -0.95 -20.26
CA ALA A 371 10.46 0.14 -19.72
C ALA A 371 11.59 0.56 -20.67
N SER A 372 12.18 -0.38 -21.42
CA SER A 372 13.22 -0.08 -22.41
C SER A 372 12.67 0.66 -23.62
N GLU A 373 11.49 0.27 -24.11
CA GLU A 373 10.82 0.94 -25.24
C GLU A 373 10.48 2.40 -24.90
N VAL A 374 9.93 2.64 -23.70
CA VAL A 374 9.67 4.00 -23.19
C VAL A 374 10.99 4.77 -23.03
N LEU A 375 12.04 4.12 -22.50
CA LEU A 375 13.36 4.74 -22.37
C LEU A 375 13.96 5.13 -23.73
N CYS A 376 13.77 4.32 -24.78
CA CYS A 376 14.22 4.66 -26.13
C CYS A 376 13.46 5.86 -26.70
N GLY A 377 12.13 5.90 -26.56
CA GLY A 377 11.37 7.08 -26.97
C GLY A 377 11.77 8.36 -26.23
N LEU A 378 12.10 8.26 -24.94
CA LEU A 378 12.64 9.39 -24.17
C LEU A 378 14.05 9.78 -24.63
N TRP A 379 14.88 8.81 -25.01
CA TRP A 379 16.21 9.06 -25.56
C TRP A 379 16.12 9.80 -26.90
N ASP A 380 15.19 9.42 -27.78
CA ASP A 380 14.98 10.08 -29.07
C ASP A 380 14.52 11.53 -28.89
N ASN A 381 13.58 11.77 -27.97
CA ASN A 381 13.12 13.12 -27.61
C ASN A 381 14.21 14.01 -26.98
N PHE A 382 15.24 13.42 -26.35
CA PHE A 382 16.37 14.19 -25.85
C PHE A 382 17.14 14.90 -26.97
N GLY A 383 17.10 14.37 -28.20
CA GLY A 383 17.60 15.02 -29.42
C GLY A 383 19.13 15.20 -29.48
N PRO A 384 19.72 15.35 -30.68
CA PRO A 384 21.16 15.59 -30.84
C PRO A 384 21.62 16.94 -30.28
N GLU A 385 20.82 18.00 -30.37
CA GLU A 385 21.20 19.34 -29.89
C GLU A 385 21.52 19.37 -28.39
N ARG A 386 20.72 18.68 -27.54
CA ARG A 386 21.00 18.59 -26.09
C ARG A 386 22.10 17.58 -25.77
N ARG A 387 22.34 16.59 -26.65
CA ARG A 387 23.47 15.66 -26.52
C ARG A 387 24.81 16.40 -26.70
N TYR A 388 24.90 17.32 -27.65
CA TYR A 388 26.14 18.06 -28.01
C TYR A 388 26.29 19.46 -27.39
N ALA A 389 25.29 19.99 -26.67
CA ALA A 389 25.37 21.31 -26.02
C ALA A 389 26.59 21.53 -25.08
N GLY A 390 27.18 20.47 -24.53
CA GLY A 390 28.40 20.57 -23.71
C GLY A 390 29.72 20.64 -24.48
N GLU A 391 29.76 20.23 -25.76
CA GLU A 391 30.94 20.38 -26.61
C GLU A 391 31.07 21.82 -27.13
N ILE A 392 29.94 22.49 -27.40
CA ILE A 392 29.92 23.90 -27.85
C ILE A 392 30.44 24.84 -26.75
N ALA A 393 30.16 24.55 -25.47
CA ALA A 393 30.60 25.37 -24.34
C ALA A 393 32.09 25.23 -24.00
N THR A 394 32.75 24.15 -24.44
CA THR A 394 34.18 23.89 -24.17
C THR A 394 35.08 24.26 -25.35
N GLY A 395 34.53 24.43 -26.56
CA GLY A 395 35.27 24.89 -27.75
C GLY A 395 35.12 26.38 -28.08
N GLY A 396 34.31 27.13 -27.35
CA GLY A 396 34.00 28.54 -27.63
C GLY A 396 34.69 29.51 -26.68
N GLY A 397 35.95 29.85 -26.97
CA GLY A 397 36.59 31.02 -26.37
C GLY A 397 35.82 32.30 -26.66
N ASN A 398 35.34 32.93 -25.58
CA ASN A 398 35.04 34.35 -25.44
C ASN A 398 34.18 35.02 -26.54
N LYS A 399 32.85 34.97 -26.41
CA LYS A 399 31.98 36.03 -26.95
C LYS A 399 30.92 36.44 -25.92
N ARG A 400 30.90 37.75 -25.67
CA ARG A 400 30.01 38.53 -24.79
C ARG A 400 28.55 38.12 -24.91
N CYS A 401 27.88 38.14 -23.77
CA CYS A 401 26.43 38.01 -23.59
C CYS A 401 25.67 38.91 -24.58
N ASN A 402 24.76 38.31 -25.34
CA ASN A 402 23.52 38.94 -25.81
C ASN A 402 22.40 37.89 -25.67
N GLU A 403 21.19 38.37 -25.37
CA GLU A 403 19.98 37.65 -24.95
C GLU A 403 19.69 36.32 -25.67
N PRO A 404 19.17 35.30 -24.96
CA PRO A 404 18.62 34.12 -25.61
C PRO A 404 17.20 34.44 -26.14
N THR A 405 17.10 34.51 -27.47
CA THR A 405 15.83 34.43 -28.20
C THR A 405 15.14 33.09 -27.93
N LEU A 406 13.84 33.16 -27.64
CA LEU A 406 12.93 32.04 -27.48
C LEU A 406 12.98 31.12 -28.72
N PRO A 407 13.04 29.77 -28.59
CA PRO A 407 12.84 28.91 -29.74
C PRO A 407 11.38 28.99 -30.18
N THR A 408 11.18 29.44 -31.42
CA THR A 408 9.92 29.47 -32.15
C THR A 408 9.35 28.06 -32.29
N ARG A 409 8.02 27.95 -32.17
CA ARG A 409 7.24 26.73 -32.42
C ARG A 409 7.63 26.13 -33.78
N PRO A 410 7.74 24.79 -33.91
CA PRO A 410 7.80 24.17 -35.23
C PRO A 410 6.48 24.45 -35.98
N ALA A 411 6.61 24.81 -37.26
CA ALA A 411 5.51 25.08 -38.17
C ALA A 411 4.62 23.83 -38.36
N PRO A 412 3.31 23.99 -38.64
CA PRO A 412 2.43 22.87 -38.90
C PRO A 412 2.81 22.18 -40.23
N VAL A 413 2.85 20.85 -40.18
CA VAL A 413 3.07 19.96 -41.34
C VAL A 413 1.98 20.21 -42.40
N PRO A 414 2.32 20.35 -43.69
CA PRO A 414 1.33 20.54 -44.74
C PRO A 414 0.61 19.23 -45.03
N THR A 415 -0.69 19.18 -44.76
CA THR A 415 -1.60 18.17 -45.31
C THR A 415 -1.85 18.47 -46.78
N ARG A 416 -1.37 17.60 -47.67
CA ARG A 416 -1.82 17.51 -49.06
C ARG A 416 -1.93 16.05 -49.47
N VAL A 417 -3.15 15.53 -49.46
CA VAL A 417 -3.62 14.52 -50.43
C VAL A 417 -5.05 14.92 -50.79
N ASN A 418 -5.21 15.56 -51.96
CA ASN A 418 -6.49 15.66 -52.63
C ASN A 418 -6.80 14.29 -53.24
N MET A 419 -7.89 13.65 -52.84
CA MET A 419 -8.53 12.59 -53.62
C MET A 419 -9.89 13.11 -54.13
N PRO A 420 -10.25 12.81 -55.39
CA PRO A 420 -11.47 13.33 -56.01
C PRO A 420 -12.72 12.62 -55.45
N MET A 421 -13.76 13.42 -55.22
CA MET A 421 -15.12 13.00 -54.92
C MET A 421 -15.66 12.07 -56.01
N HIS A 422 -15.91 10.80 -55.69
CA HIS A 422 -16.89 10.00 -56.42
C HIS A 422 -18.19 9.94 -55.60
N ARG A 423 -19.21 10.56 -56.20
CA ARG A 423 -20.62 10.55 -55.79
C ARG A 423 -21.19 9.15 -56.05
N MET A 424 -21.75 8.48 -55.04
CA MET A 424 -22.61 7.33 -55.28
C MET A 424 -23.81 7.29 -54.31
N HIS A 425 -24.92 6.89 -54.91
CA HIS A 425 -26.32 7.11 -54.58
C HIS A 425 -26.80 6.66 -53.20
N ARG A 426 -27.73 7.47 -52.67
CA ARG A 426 -28.77 7.11 -51.69
C ARG A 426 -29.69 6.05 -52.31
N VAL A 427 -29.91 4.95 -51.61
CA VAL A 427 -31.06 4.05 -51.82
C VAL A 427 -31.76 3.92 -50.48
N ASP A 428 -32.98 4.42 -50.43
CA ASP A 428 -33.95 4.26 -49.36
C ASP A 428 -34.66 2.90 -49.49
N SER A 429 -35.32 2.45 -48.40
CA SER A 429 -36.30 1.35 -48.27
C SER A 429 -35.77 -0.09 -48.45
N VAL A 430 -36.12 -1.08 -47.61
CA VAL A 430 -37.37 -1.45 -46.92
C VAL A 430 -37.09 -1.98 -45.51
#